data_AF-A0A955FZ87-F1
#
_entry.id   AF-A0A955FZ87-F1
#
_cell.length_a   1.000
_cell.length_b   1.000
_cell.length_c   1.000
_cell.angle_alpha   90.00
_cell.angle_beta   90.00
_cell.angle_gamma   90.00
#
_symmetry.space_group_name_H-M   'P 1'
#
loop_
_entity.id
_entity.type
_entity.pdbx_description
1 polymer ?
#
loop_
_entity_poly.entity_id
_entity_poly.type
_entity_poly.pdbx_seq_one_letter_code
_entity_poly.pdbx_strand_id
1 'polypeptide(L)'
;MNAILFFLIIFAVLFILCFFMRRRFGVLGLALAAGVIISQSWAEKLTPLIQQQGIDSMAPPLLVIVQAALVVTPAILLLFSGPTYHKKISRVIGSLLFALLASTFLLSILGGFMQFDEVSLPIYEAFTEFQQVIIVTCLVIAIIDVLMTQTPHKKRGRKATH
;
A
#
# COMPACT_ATOMS: atom_id res chain seq x y z
N MET A 1 -10.79 -20.81 5.27
CA MET A 1 -11.05 -19.40 5.65
C MET A 1 -11.61 -18.74 4.42
N ASN A 2 -12.81 -18.16 4.49
CA ASN A 2 -13.44 -17.52 3.33
C ASN A 2 -12.50 -16.43 2.79
N ALA A 3 -12.15 -16.44 1.51
CA ALA A 3 -11.17 -15.50 0.93
C ALA A 3 -11.57 -14.03 1.18
N ILE A 4 -12.88 -13.76 1.15
CA ILE A 4 -13.47 -12.46 1.52
C ILE A 4 -13.05 -12.02 2.94
N LEU A 5 -13.11 -12.91 3.93
CA LEU A 5 -12.75 -12.58 5.31
C LEU A 5 -11.27 -12.22 5.41
N PHE A 6 -10.40 -12.95 4.71
CA PHE A 6 -8.97 -12.65 4.69
C PHE A 6 -8.68 -11.26 4.10
N PHE A 7 -9.35 -10.91 3.00
CA PHE A 7 -9.21 -9.58 2.39
C PHE A 7 -9.74 -8.46 3.29
N LEU A 8 -10.87 -8.68 3.95
CA LEU A 8 -11.44 -7.73 4.89
C LEU A 8 -10.50 -7.51 6.08
N ILE A 9 -9.86 -8.56 6.59
CA ILE A 9 -8.86 -8.47 7.65
C ILE A 9 -7.65 -7.65 7.18
N ILE A 10 -7.08 -7.94 6.01
CA ILE A 10 -5.95 -7.17 5.45
C ILE A 10 -6.31 -5.70 5.32
N PHE A 11 -7.45 -5.41 4.69
CA PHE A 11 -7.93 -4.04 4.51
C PHE A 11 -8.10 -3.33 5.86
N ALA A 12 -8.76 -3.97 6.82
CA ALA A 12 -8.99 -3.42 8.14
C ALA A 12 -7.69 -3.15 8.89
N VAL A 13 -6.72 -4.07 8.84
CA VAL A 13 -5.40 -3.91 9.47
C VAL A 13 -4.64 -2.73 8.86
N LEU A 14 -4.59 -2.64 7.52
CA LEU A 14 -3.92 -1.54 6.82
C LEU A 14 -4.59 -0.20 7.10
N PHE A 15 -5.92 -0.18 7.13
CA PHE A 15 -6.70 1.00 7.51
C PHE A 15 -6.39 1.44 8.93
N ILE A 16 -6.43 0.53 9.91
CA ILE A 16 -6.15 0.81 11.32
C ILE A 16 -4.72 1.35 11.46
N LEU A 17 -3.72 0.69 10.85
CA LEU A 17 -2.33 1.13 10.87
C LEU A 17 -2.18 2.55 10.33
N CYS A 18 -2.65 2.80 9.11
CA CYS A 18 -2.55 4.12 8.49
C CYS A 18 -3.34 5.19 9.27
N PHE A 19 -4.51 4.81 9.78
CA PHE A 19 -5.33 5.69 10.61
C PHE A 19 -4.54 6.07 11.85
N PHE A 20 -4.06 5.13 12.67
CA PHE A 20 -3.33 5.42 13.91
C PHE A 20 -2.07 6.25 13.68
N MET A 21 -1.34 6.00 12.58
CA MET A 21 -0.08 6.70 12.30
C MET A 21 -0.28 8.16 11.82
N ARG A 22 -1.52 8.58 11.50
CA ARG A 22 -1.86 9.96 11.05
C ARG A 22 -1.05 10.43 9.84
N ARG A 23 -0.44 9.52 9.09
CA ARG A 23 0.46 9.85 7.98
C ARG A 23 -0.33 10.16 6.70
N ARG A 24 0.27 10.99 5.85
CA ARG A 24 -0.34 11.37 4.58
C ARG A 24 -0.36 10.26 3.56
N PHE A 25 -1.52 10.06 2.93
CA PHE A 25 -1.74 9.03 1.92
C PHE A 25 -0.78 9.19 0.74
N GLY A 26 -0.55 10.41 0.26
CA GLY A 26 0.20 10.64 -0.97
C GLY A 26 1.60 10.05 -0.93
N VAL A 27 2.35 10.34 0.13
CA VAL A 27 3.72 9.82 0.28
C VAL A 27 3.74 8.30 0.40
N LEU A 28 2.80 7.72 1.17
CA LEU A 28 2.73 6.28 1.40
C LEU A 28 2.25 5.49 0.19
N GLY A 29 1.24 6.01 -0.51
CA GLY A 29 0.67 5.39 -1.71
C GLY A 29 1.65 5.38 -2.87
N LEU A 30 2.42 6.45 -3.05
CA LEU A 30 3.51 6.47 -4.02
C LEU A 30 4.67 5.54 -3.62
N ALA A 31 4.98 5.42 -2.32
CA ALA A 31 5.96 4.43 -1.85
C ALA A 31 5.51 2.99 -2.15
N LEU A 32 4.23 2.67 -1.94
CA LEU A 32 3.67 1.37 -2.32
C LEU A 32 3.84 1.10 -3.81
N ALA A 33 3.53 2.09 -4.66
CA ALA A 33 3.72 1.96 -6.10
C ALA A 33 5.19 1.70 -6.47
N ALA A 34 6.13 2.40 -5.83
CA ALA A 34 7.55 2.13 -5.98
C ALA A 34 7.91 0.72 -5.52
N GLY A 35 7.34 0.25 -4.41
CA GLY A 35 7.49 -1.12 -3.91
C GLY A 35 7.00 -2.18 -4.90
N VAL A 36 5.90 -1.93 -5.61
CA VAL A 36 5.41 -2.81 -6.68
C VAL A 36 6.45 -2.93 -7.79
N ILE A 37 7.00 -1.81 -8.27
CA ILE A 37 8.03 -1.82 -9.32
C ILE A 37 9.29 -2.57 -8.85
N ILE A 38 9.69 -2.38 -7.60
CA ILE A 38 10.82 -3.11 -7.00
C ILE A 38 10.52 -4.61 -6.93
N SER A 39 9.33 -4.99 -6.49
CA SER A 39 8.93 -6.40 -6.39
C SER A 39 8.94 -7.10 -7.75
N GLN A 40 8.44 -6.44 -8.79
CA GLN A 40 8.39 -6.97 -10.16
C GLN A 40 9.78 -7.17 -10.76
N SER A 41 10.76 -6.35 -10.36
CA SER A 41 12.12 -6.41 -10.89
C SER A 41 13.08 -7.29 -10.08
N TRP A 42 12.85 -7.44 -8.78
CA TRP A 42 13.80 -8.11 -7.87
C TRP A 42 13.29 -9.40 -7.20
N ALA A 43 11.97 -9.64 -7.12
CA ALA A 43 11.48 -10.79 -6.35
C ALA A 43 11.98 -12.13 -6.89
N GLU A 44 12.04 -12.30 -8.21
CA GLU A 44 12.55 -13.52 -8.85
C GLU A 44 14.03 -13.77 -8.56
N LYS A 45 14.83 -12.69 -8.37
CA LYS A 45 16.26 -12.80 -8.05
C LYS A 45 16.49 -13.08 -6.57
N LEU A 46 15.66 -12.53 -5.70
CA LEU A 46 15.80 -12.65 -4.25
C LEU A 46 15.26 -13.98 -3.71
N THR A 47 14.20 -14.52 -4.32
CA THR A 47 13.59 -15.79 -3.91
C THR A 47 14.59 -16.96 -3.82
N PRO A 48 15.42 -17.26 -4.85
CA PRO A 48 16.36 -18.37 -4.77
C PRO A 48 17.47 -18.13 -3.72
N LEU A 49 17.87 -16.88 -3.48
CA LEU A 49 18.84 -16.55 -2.43
C LEU A 49 18.30 -16.86 -1.03
N ILE A 50 17.00 -16.66 -0.82
CA ILE A 50 16.32 -16.98 0.44
C ILE A 50 16.13 -18.50 0.59
N GLN A 51 15.80 -19.21 -0.50
CA GLN A 51 15.71 -20.67 -0.50
C GLN A 51 17.05 -21.33 -0.13
N GLN A 52 18.16 -20.79 -0.64
CA GLN A 52 19.51 -21.26 -0.30
C GLN A 52 19.85 -21.15 1.19
N GLN A 53 19.13 -20.31 1.95
CA GLN A 53 19.27 -20.20 3.40
C GLN A 53 18.42 -21.24 4.17
N GLY A 54 17.75 -22.15 3.46
CA GLY A 54 16.90 -23.19 4.04
C GLY A 54 15.48 -22.72 4.36
N ILE A 55 15.07 -21.55 3.88
CA ILE A 55 13.71 -21.03 4.05
C ILE A 55 12.88 -21.45 2.84
N ASP A 56 12.14 -22.54 3.00
CA ASP A 56 11.17 -23.02 2.01
C ASP A 56 9.74 -22.86 2.53
N SER A 57 8.86 -22.34 1.68
CA SER A 57 7.43 -22.23 1.95
C SER A 57 6.65 -22.75 0.74
N MET A 58 5.93 -23.85 0.94
CA MET A 58 5.17 -24.51 -0.13
C MET A 58 3.79 -23.87 -0.35
N ALA A 59 3.17 -23.28 0.68
CA ALA A 59 1.89 -22.60 0.57
C ALA A 59 1.75 -21.51 1.66
N PRO A 60 1.72 -20.21 1.31
CA PRO A 60 1.91 -19.63 -0.01
C PRO A 60 3.34 -19.77 -0.55
N PRO A 61 3.56 -19.75 -1.88
CA PRO A 61 4.90 -19.84 -2.45
C PRO A 61 5.80 -18.72 -1.95
N LEU A 62 7.07 -19.02 -1.69
CA LEU A 62 8.03 -18.04 -1.18
C LEU A 62 8.10 -16.77 -2.04
N LEU A 63 8.01 -16.90 -3.37
CA LEU A 63 7.99 -15.76 -4.29
C LEU A 63 6.89 -14.74 -3.95
N VAL A 64 5.70 -15.21 -3.57
CA VAL A 64 4.55 -14.36 -3.21
C VAL A 64 4.82 -13.60 -1.93
N ILE A 65 5.43 -14.28 -0.95
CA ILE A 65 5.83 -13.69 0.32
C ILE A 65 6.88 -12.59 0.07
N VAL A 66 7.89 -12.88 -0.76
CA VAL A 66 8.94 -11.93 -1.13
C VAL A 66 8.37 -10.73 -1.89
N GLN A 67 7.48 -10.95 -2.85
CA GLN A 67 6.81 -9.88 -3.58
C GLN A 67 6.02 -8.98 -2.62
N ALA A 68 5.14 -9.55 -1.79
CA ALA A 68 4.35 -8.80 -0.83
C ALA A 68 5.24 -8.01 0.15
N ALA A 69 6.32 -8.61 0.64
CA ALA A 69 7.27 -7.94 1.51
C ALA A 69 7.93 -6.74 0.80
N LEU A 70 8.41 -6.91 -0.43
CA LEU A 70 9.02 -5.83 -1.21
C LEU A 70 8.03 -4.70 -1.53
N VAL A 71 6.75 -5.01 -1.76
CA VAL A 71 5.72 -3.98 -1.99
C VAL A 71 5.51 -3.11 -0.77
N VAL A 72 5.38 -3.73 0.40
CA VAL A 72 5.00 -3.02 1.63
C VAL A 72 6.21 -2.33 2.28
N THR A 73 7.43 -2.82 2.05
CA THR A 73 8.66 -2.32 2.70
C THR A 73 8.88 -0.81 2.52
N PRO A 74 8.84 -0.22 1.30
CA PRO A 74 9.03 1.22 1.13
C PRO A 74 7.97 2.04 1.87
N ALA A 75 6.73 1.56 1.90
CA ALA A 75 5.65 2.22 2.63
C ALA A 75 5.89 2.18 4.14
N ILE A 76 6.34 1.05 4.69
CA ILE A 76 6.72 0.92 6.10
C ILE A 76 7.89 1.86 6.45
N LEU A 77 8.90 1.96 5.59
CA LEU A 77 10.01 2.88 5.83
C LEU A 77 9.52 4.34 5.88
N LEU A 78 8.64 4.74 4.98
CA LEU A 78 8.09 6.11 4.96
C LEU A 78 7.02 6.38 6.03
N LEU A 79 6.40 5.33 6.59
CA LEU A 79 5.48 5.45 7.71
C LEU A 79 6.12 6.14 8.94
N PHE A 80 7.44 6.06 9.09
CA PHE A 80 8.17 6.72 10.18
C PHE A 80 8.62 8.16 9.86
N SER A 81 8.80 8.50 8.59
CA SER A 81 9.44 9.78 8.17
C SER A 81 8.52 10.77 7.45
N GLY A 82 7.25 10.42 7.21
CA GLY A 82 6.33 11.24 6.40
C GLY A 82 5.60 12.39 7.13
N PRO A 83 5.06 13.38 6.40
CA PRO A 83 4.22 14.44 6.96
C PRO A 83 2.92 13.89 7.56
N THR A 84 2.39 14.55 8.59
CA THR A 84 1.16 14.14 9.30
C THR A 84 -0.05 15.00 8.93
N TYR A 85 -1.24 14.39 8.90
CA TYR A 85 -2.51 15.10 8.75
C TYR A 85 -2.88 15.87 10.02
N HIS A 86 -3.35 17.11 9.85
CA HIS A 86 -3.89 17.94 10.95
C HIS A 86 -5.40 17.75 11.16
N LYS A 87 -6.18 17.52 10.10
CA LYS A 87 -7.65 17.39 10.17
C LYS A 87 -8.08 15.92 10.32
N LYS A 88 -9.10 15.66 11.14
CA LYS A 88 -9.64 14.31 11.35
C LYS A 88 -10.26 13.70 10.09
N ILE A 89 -10.98 14.49 9.30
CA ILE A 89 -11.64 14.01 8.07
C ILE A 89 -10.61 13.61 7.00
N SER A 90 -9.58 14.43 6.77
CA SER A 90 -8.52 14.09 5.81
C SER A 90 -7.72 12.86 6.23
N ARG A 91 -7.59 12.63 7.55
CA ARG A 91 -6.98 11.41 8.08
C ARG A 91 -7.80 10.17 7.74
N VAL A 92 -9.12 10.19 7.95
CA VAL A 92 -10.00 9.06 7.61
C VAL A 92 -9.95 8.77 6.11
N ILE A 93 -10.14 9.79 5.27
CA ILE A 93 -10.13 9.64 3.81
C ILE A 93 -8.77 9.13 3.34
N GLY A 94 -7.66 9.70 3.83
CA GLY A 94 -6.32 9.26 3.48
C GLY A 94 -6.05 7.80 3.88
N SER A 95 -6.47 7.39 5.09
CA SER A 95 -6.33 5.99 5.51
C SER A 95 -7.20 5.03 4.71
N LEU A 96 -8.39 5.44 4.27
CA LEU A 96 -9.24 4.62 3.40
C LEU A 96 -8.61 4.44 2.03
N LEU A 97 -8.12 5.52 1.41
CA LEU A 97 -7.45 5.48 0.11
C LEU A 97 -6.16 4.67 0.17
N PHE A 98 -5.39 4.80 1.25
CA PHE A 98 -4.20 3.97 1.48
C PHE A 98 -4.57 2.49 1.59
N ALA A 99 -5.53 2.15 2.46
CA ALA A 99 -5.96 0.78 2.67
C ALA A 99 -6.50 0.18 1.38
N LEU A 100 -7.28 0.94 0.60
CA LEU A 100 -7.77 0.53 -0.70
C LEU A 100 -6.61 0.21 -1.63
N LEU A 101 -5.73 1.17 -1.92
CA LEU A 101 -4.59 0.98 -2.82
C LEU A 101 -3.68 -0.19 -2.40
N ALA A 102 -3.33 -0.24 -1.12
CA ALA A 102 -2.48 -1.29 -0.55
C ALA A 102 -3.14 -2.66 -0.65
N SER A 103 -4.42 -2.76 -0.29
CA SER A 103 -5.18 -4.00 -0.43
C SER A 103 -5.26 -4.44 -1.89
N THR A 104 -5.45 -3.51 -2.83
CA THR A 104 -5.49 -3.82 -4.27
C THR A 104 -4.18 -4.42 -4.77
N PHE A 105 -3.03 -3.89 -4.35
CA PHE A 105 -1.74 -4.47 -4.71
C PHE A 105 -1.52 -5.85 -4.08
N LEU A 106 -1.83 -6.02 -2.80
CA LEU A 106 -1.70 -7.30 -2.12
C LEU A 106 -2.65 -8.35 -2.69
N LEU A 107 -3.88 -7.96 -3.04
CA LEU A 107 -4.86 -8.79 -3.72
C LEU A 107 -4.34 -9.30 -5.06
N SER A 108 -3.68 -8.44 -5.84
CA SER A 108 -3.08 -8.84 -7.11
C SER A 108 -2.00 -9.91 -6.95
N ILE A 109 -1.23 -9.84 -5.85
CA ILE A 109 -0.12 -10.76 -5.58
C ILE A 109 -0.63 -12.07 -4.98
N LEU A 110 -1.56 -11.99 -4.03
CA LEU A 110 -2.06 -13.13 -3.26
C LEU A 110 -3.19 -13.86 -3.98
N GLY A 111 -4.06 -13.13 -4.69
CA GLY A 111 -5.27 -13.64 -5.32
C GLY A 111 -4.99 -14.71 -6.37
N GLY A 112 -3.85 -14.64 -7.08
CA GLY A 112 -3.43 -15.65 -8.04
C GLY A 112 -3.14 -17.04 -7.43
N PHE A 113 -2.99 -17.14 -6.10
CA PHE A 113 -2.69 -18.39 -5.40
C PHE A 113 -3.81 -18.83 -4.46
N MET A 114 -4.86 -18.02 -4.31
CA MET A 114 -5.98 -18.37 -3.45
C MET A 114 -6.98 -19.24 -4.19
N GLN A 115 -7.49 -20.24 -3.47
CA GLN A 115 -8.66 -20.99 -3.89
C GLN A 115 -9.88 -20.19 -3.44
N PHE A 116 -10.71 -19.80 -4.40
CA PHE A 116 -11.94 -19.06 -4.14
C PHE A 116 -13.13 -20.02 -4.09
N ASP A 117 -13.92 -19.92 -3.03
CA ASP A 117 -15.22 -20.61 -2.95
C ASP A 117 -16.22 -19.99 -3.94
N GLU A 118 -17.31 -20.69 -4.24
CA GLU A 118 -18.36 -20.27 -5.19
C GLU A 118 -18.94 -18.86 -4.90
N VAL A 119 -18.92 -18.44 -3.64
CA VAL A 119 -19.37 -17.10 -3.21
C VAL A 119 -18.28 -16.03 -3.39
N SER A 120 -17.01 -16.38 -3.20
CA SER A 120 -15.88 -15.44 -3.25
C SER A 120 -15.41 -15.14 -4.66
N LEU A 121 -15.54 -16.11 -5.57
CA LEU A 121 -15.09 -15.99 -6.95
C LEU A 121 -15.72 -14.79 -7.69
N PRO A 122 -17.06 -14.60 -7.72
CA PRO A 122 -17.65 -13.48 -8.45
C PRO A 122 -17.26 -12.11 -7.89
N ILE A 123 -17.03 -12.01 -6.57
CA ILE A 123 -16.58 -10.78 -5.94
C ILE A 123 -15.13 -10.47 -6.32
N TYR A 124 -14.27 -11.50 -6.36
CA TYR A 124 -12.89 -11.35 -6.80
C TYR A 124 -12.81 -10.95 -8.27
N GLU A 125 -13.62 -11.57 -9.15
CA GLU A 125 -13.67 -11.23 -10.57
C GLU A 125 -14.08 -9.76 -10.78
N ALA A 126 -15.16 -9.32 -10.12
CA ALA A 126 -15.58 -7.92 -10.15
C ALA A 126 -14.47 -6.98 -9.65
N PHE A 127 -13.74 -7.37 -8.60
CA PHE A 127 -12.61 -6.58 -8.12
C PHE A 127 -11.47 -6.51 -9.14
N THR A 128 -11.12 -7.63 -9.78
CA THR A 128 -10.07 -7.67 -10.81
C THR A 128 -10.43 -6.85 -12.05
N GLU A 129 -11.71 -6.77 -12.41
CA GLU A 129 -12.20 -5.95 -13.51
C GLU A 129 -11.95 -4.45 -13.25
N PHE A 130 -12.24 -3.96 -12.04
CA PHE A 130 -12.03 -2.56 -11.68
C PHE A 130 -10.63 -2.25 -11.12
N GLN A 131 -9.78 -3.26 -10.96
CA GLN A 131 -8.49 -3.14 -10.27
C GLN A 131 -7.62 -2.03 -10.85
N GLN A 132 -7.48 -1.99 -12.17
CA GLN A 132 -6.64 -0.99 -12.84
C GLN A 132 -7.18 0.43 -12.64
N VAL A 133 -8.50 0.60 -12.71
CA VAL A 133 -9.17 1.88 -12.47
C VAL A 133 -8.91 2.35 -11.04
N ILE A 134 -9.07 1.46 -10.05
CA ILE A 134 -8.83 1.77 -8.63
C ILE A 134 -7.37 2.22 -8.42
N ILE A 135 -6.40 1.49 -8.97
CA ILE A 135 -4.97 1.81 -8.84
C ILE A 135 -4.69 3.19 -9.43
N VAL A 136 -5.10 3.43 -10.67
CA VAL A 136 -4.82 4.70 -11.36
C VAL A 136 -5.46 5.87 -10.62
N THR A 137 -6.73 5.76 -10.23
CA THR A 137 -7.43 6.82 -9.50
C THR A 137 -6.75 7.10 -8.16
N CYS A 138 -6.39 6.07 -7.40
CA CYS A 138 -5.68 6.23 -6.13
C CYS A 138 -4.31 6.88 -6.30
N LEU A 139 -3.55 6.51 -7.34
CA LEU A 139 -2.25 7.12 -7.62
C LEU A 139 -2.36 8.59 -8.03
N VAL A 140 -3.36 8.94 -8.86
CA VAL A 140 -3.62 10.35 -9.21
C VAL A 140 -3.95 11.16 -7.95
N ILE A 141 -4.83 10.63 -7.08
CA ILE A 141 -5.15 11.29 -5.81
C ILE A 141 -3.91 11.37 -4.90
N ALA A 142 -3.05 10.36 -4.89
CA ALA A 142 -1.81 10.35 -4.12
C ALA A 142 -0.85 11.45 -4.59
N ILE A 143 -0.69 11.63 -5.91
CA ILE A 143 0.10 12.72 -6.49
C ILE A 143 -0.46 14.08 -6.06
N ILE A 144 -1.79 14.28 -6.15
CA ILE A 144 -2.44 15.52 -5.72
C ILE A 144 -2.20 15.78 -4.22
N ASP A 145 -2.35 14.77 -3.36
CA ASP A 145 -2.11 14.88 -1.91
C ASP A 145 -0.66 15.28 -1.62
N VAL A 146 0.33 14.72 -2.34
CA VAL A 146 1.73 15.14 -2.24
C VAL A 146 1.91 16.58 -2.72
N LEU A 147 1.37 16.97 -3.87
CA LEU A 147 1.52 18.36 -4.35
C LEU A 147 0.93 19.38 -3.38
N MET A 148 -0.21 19.07 -2.76
CA MET A 148 -0.82 19.92 -1.74
C MET A 148 0.00 20.01 -0.43
N THR A 149 0.93 19.08 -0.17
CA THR A 149 1.85 19.18 0.98
C THR A 149 2.94 20.22 0.80
N GLN A 150 3.38 20.49 -0.43
CA GLN A 150 4.57 21.29 -0.70
C GLN A 150 4.33 22.80 -0.65
N THR A 151 3.19 23.28 -0.12
CA THR A 151 2.96 24.72 0.00
C THR A 151 4.01 25.32 0.95
N PRO A 152 4.92 26.19 0.44
CA PRO A 152 5.99 26.72 1.26
C PRO A 152 5.40 27.58 2.37
N HIS A 153 5.76 27.27 3.61
CA HIS A 153 5.53 28.20 4.71
C HIS A 153 6.32 29.47 4.38
N LYS A 154 5.63 30.51 3.89
CA LYS A 154 6.20 31.83 3.64
C LYS A 154 6.78 32.31 4.98
N LYS A 155 8.09 32.12 5.20
CA LYS A 155 8.80 32.67 6.36
C LYS A 155 8.58 34.18 6.31
N ARG A 156 7.68 34.65 7.17
CA ARG A 156 7.38 36.06 7.39
C ARG A 156 8.71 36.73 7.74
N GLY A 157 9.13 37.68 6.90
CA GLY A 157 10.37 38.42 7.05
C GLY A 157 10.50 38.94 8.49
N ARG A 158 11.55 38.48 9.18
CA ARG A 158 11.97 39.04 10.45
C ARG A 158 12.50 40.44 10.14
N LYS A 159 11.70 41.46 10.48
CA LYS A 159 12.05 42.87 10.36
C LYS A 159 13.42 43.10 11.00
N ALA A 160 14.31 43.73 10.25
CA ALA A 160 15.44 44.44 10.82
C ALA A 160 14.89 45.47 11.81
N THR A 161 15.42 45.47 13.03
CA THR A 161 15.20 46.56 13.98
C THR A 161 16.58 47.09 14.33
N HIS A 162 16.66 48.41 14.22
CA HIS A 162 17.82 49.29 14.31
C HIS A 162 18.58 49.17 15.63
#